data_AF-R6RDD3-F1
#
_entry.id   AF-R6RDD3-F1
#
_cell.length_a   1.000
_cell.length_b   1.000
_cell.length_c   1.000
_cell.angle_alpha   90.00
_cell.angle_beta   90.00
_cell.angle_gamma   90.00
#
_symmetry.space_group_name_H-M   'P 1'
#
loop_
_entity.id
_entity.type
_entity.pdbx_description
1 polymer ?
#
loop_
_entity_poly.entity_id
_entity_poly.type
_entity_poly.pdbx_seq_one_letter_code
_entity_poly.pdbx_strand_id
1 'polypeptide(L)'
;MVSTNGQCSLFNESELNLVSLKAGGVKAITGIDEDNKVATLLTFDERESCKLGIITHQQGGRLVDYSNITRTNRLGAKCALYRSFKSEPQECLNVYKFPKKAEKMQINLVLDNKIRCIAKLEETKTYPLEAYLKHNLDFASEDNVKDAFIEYVPIIDNSLITVVSKKIEKEEKSKDSDEYEQLSLFSYIDED
;
A
#
# COMPACT_ATOMS: atom_id res chain seq x y z
N MET A 1 0.05 -1.63 -0.87
CA MET A 1 1.21 -0.75 -0.58
C MET A 1 0.75 0.60 -0.09
N VAL A 2 1.57 1.27 0.71
CA VAL A 2 1.33 2.60 1.28
C VAL A 2 2.58 3.45 1.06
N SER A 3 2.40 4.72 0.68
CA SER A 3 3.49 5.70 0.54
C SER A 3 3.60 6.63 1.74
N THR A 4 4.73 7.34 1.87
CA THR A 4 5.04 8.21 3.00
C THR A 4 4.04 9.36 3.17
N ASN A 5 3.34 9.78 2.12
CA ASN A 5 2.23 10.75 2.24
C ASN A 5 0.85 10.14 2.58
N GLY A 6 0.78 8.86 2.96
CA GLY A 6 -0.46 8.19 3.36
C GLY A 6 -1.36 7.73 2.21
N GLN A 7 -0.91 7.80 0.96
CA GLN A 7 -1.62 7.21 -0.18
C GLN A 7 -1.40 5.70 -0.23
N CYS A 8 -2.43 4.94 -0.58
CA CYS A 8 -2.35 3.50 -0.72
C CYS A 8 -2.88 3.01 -2.07
N SER A 9 -2.33 1.88 -2.53
CA SER A 9 -2.80 1.12 -3.67
C SER A 9 -2.93 -0.36 -3.29
N LEU A 10 -4.09 -0.93 -3.61
CA LEU A 10 -4.46 -2.32 -3.37
C LEU A 10 -4.92 -2.92 -4.71
N PHE A 11 -4.19 -3.91 -5.21
CA PHE A 11 -4.48 -4.59 -6.48
C PHE A 11 -4.15 -6.08 -6.33
N ASN A 12 -4.54 -6.90 -7.31
CA ASN A 12 -4.27 -8.34 -7.27
C ASN A 12 -2.85 -8.65 -7.78
N GLU A 13 -2.10 -9.49 -7.08
CA GLU A 13 -0.76 -9.92 -7.51
C GLU A 13 -0.76 -10.53 -8.92
N SER A 14 -1.87 -11.14 -9.36
CA SER A 14 -2.03 -11.70 -10.71
C SER A 14 -1.83 -10.68 -11.85
N GLU A 15 -1.88 -9.38 -11.56
CA GLU A 15 -1.61 -8.29 -12.50
C GLU A 15 -0.11 -8.00 -12.70
N LEU A 16 0.76 -8.67 -11.92
CA LEU A 16 2.21 -8.59 -12.04
C LEU A 16 2.72 -9.71 -12.96
N ASN A 17 3.49 -9.32 -13.97
CA ASN A 17 4.21 -10.29 -14.79
C ASN A 17 5.43 -10.81 -14.02
N LEU A 18 5.63 -12.12 -14.03
CA LEU A 18 6.90 -12.73 -13.64
C LEU A 18 8.00 -12.23 -14.58
N VAL A 19 9.06 -11.70 -13.99
CA VAL A 19 10.24 -11.23 -14.73
C VAL A 19 11.44 -12.07 -14.34
N SER A 20 12.46 -12.11 -15.21
CA SER A 20 13.70 -12.81 -14.90
C SER A 20 14.46 -12.13 -13.76
N LEU A 21 15.36 -12.87 -13.11
CA LEU A 21 16.25 -12.34 -12.06
C LEU A 21 17.13 -11.16 -12.53
N LYS A 22 17.30 -10.98 -13.84
CA LYS A 22 18.09 -9.89 -14.43
C LYS A 22 17.26 -8.63 -14.72
N ALA A 23 15.95 -8.70 -14.61
CA ALA A 23 15.08 -7.56 -14.86
C ALA A 23 15.04 -6.62 -13.64
N GLY A 24 14.84 -5.33 -13.88
CA GLY A 24 14.68 -4.32 -12.82
C GLY A 24 13.33 -4.36 -12.08
N GLY A 25 12.51 -5.40 -12.30
CA GLY A 25 11.17 -5.52 -11.73
C GLY A 25 10.08 -4.81 -12.53
N VAL A 26 8.88 -4.77 -11.95
CA VAL A 26 7.70 -4.11 -12.53
C VAL A 26 7.22 -3.03 -11.55
N LYS A 27 6.92 -1.85 -12.07
CA LYS A 27 6.35 -0.75 -11.25
C LYS A 27 4.99 -1.16 -10.68
N ALA A 28 4.82 -1.00 -9.38
CA ALA A 28 3.63 -1.46 -8.67
C ALA A 28 2.71 -0.31 -8.21
N ILE A 29 3.24 0.90 -8.03
CA ILE A 29 2.49 2.09 -7.58
C ILE A 29 2.94 3.35 -8.34
N THR A 30 2.04 4.32 -8.54
CA THR A 30 2.29 5.60 -9.22
C THR A 30 2.49 6.76 -8.23
N GLY A 31 3.14 7.84 -8.68
CA GLY A 31 3.36 9.04 -7.87
C GLY A 31 4.30 8.83 -6.69
N ILE A 32 5.33 8.02 -6.89
CA ILE A 32 6.51 7.91 -6.03
C ILE A 32 7.60 8.77 -6.68
N ASP A 33 8.25 9.62 -5.88
CA ASP A 33 9.30 10.55 -6.28
C ASP A 33 10.33 10.70 -5.13
N GLU A 34 11.14 11.76 -5.15
CA GLU A 34 12.19 11.99 -4.15
C GLU A 34 11.61 12.24 -2.74
N ASP A 35 10.43 12.85 -2.66
CA ASP A 35 9.76 13.26 -1.42
C ASP A 35 8.68 12.27 -0.97
N ASN A 36 8.13 11.48 -1.89
CA ASN A 36 7.11 10.47 -1.61
C ASN A 36 7.61 9.07 -1.94
N LYS A 37 7.99 8.31 -0.91
CA LYS A 37 8.54 6.95 -1.03
C LYS A 37 7.50 5.91 -0.64
N VAL A 38 7.79 4.63 -0.91
CA VAL A 38 6.98 3.53 -0.36
C VAL A 38 7.35 3.36 1.10
N ALA A 39 6.37 3.55 1.99
CA ALA A 39 6.53 3.35 3.43
C ALA A 39 6.33 1.88 3.81
N THR A 40 5.32 1.22 3.24
CA THR A 40 5.00 -0.17 3.61
C THR A 40 4.42 -0.97 2.46
N LEU A 41 4.85 -2.23 2.36
CA LEU A 41 4.21 -3.27 1.56
C LEU A 41 3.46 -4.23 2.50
N LEU A 42 2.17 -4.42 2.24
CA LEU A 42 1.34 -5.39 2.93
C LEU A 42 0.76 -6.35 1.90
N THR A 43 0.76 -7.63 2.23
CA THR A 43 0.07 -8.69 1.49
C THR A 43 -1.17 -9.11 2.25
N PHE A 44 -2.20 -9.52 1.52
CA PHE A 44 -3.47 -9.95 2.09
C PHE A 44 -3.90 -11.26 1.45
N ASP A 45 -4.37 -12.20 2.27
CA ASP A 45 -5.11 -13.35 1.76
C ASP A 45 -6.50 -12.92 1.27
N GLU A 46 -7.12 -13.69 0.37
CA GLU A 46 -8.43 -13.39 -0.23
C GLU A 46 -9.53 -13.22 0.81
N ARG A 47 -9.43 -13.95 1.92
CA ARG A 47 -10.41 -13.94 3.02
C ARG A 47 -9.95 -13.12 4.23
N GLU A 48 -8.82 -12.43 4.12
CA GLU A 48 -8.26 -11.68 5.24
C GLU A 48 -9.14 -10.47 5.58
N SER A 49 -9.52 -10.37 6.85
CA SER A 49 -10.21 -9.20 7.40
C SER A 49 -9.42 -8.69 8.60
N CYS A 50 -8.93 -7.46 8.48
CA CYS A 50 -8.04 -6.85 9.45
C CYS A 50 -8.33 -5.35 9.60
N LYS A 51 -7.77 -4.76 10.66
CA LYS A 51 -7.58 -3.31 10.76
C LYS A 51 -6.13 -2.98 10.43
N LEU A 52 -5.93 -1.84 9.81
CA LEU A 52 -4.63 -1.28 9.53
C LEU A 52 -4.32 -0.20 10.56
N GLY A 53 -3.27 -0.39 11.33
CA GLY A 53 -2.73 0.61 12.25
C GLY A 53 -1.66 1.44 11.58
N ILE A 54 -1.87 2.74 11.56
CA ILE A 54 -0.99 3.72 10.90
C ILE A 54 -0.28 4.53 11.99
N ILE A 55 1.03 4.68 11.84
CA ILE A 55 1.86 5.58 12.65
C ILE A 55 2.62 6.53 11.72
N THR A 56 2.72 7.78 12.14
CA THR A 56 3.44 8.82 11.42
C THR A 56 4.63 9.36 12.23
N HIS A 57 5.54 10.06 11.55
CA HIS A 57 6.69 10.71 12.17
C HIS A 57 6.26 11.75 13.21
N GLN A 58 5.20 12.50 12.95
CA GLN A 58 4.69 13.57 13.83
C GLN A 58 3.64 13.07 14.83
N GLN A 59 3.84 11.88 15.38
CA GLN A 59 3.01 11.27 16.44
C GLN A 59 1.50 11.19 16.12
N GLY A 60 1.17 11.02 14.85
CA GLY A 60 -0.18 10.72 14.39
C GLY A 60 -0.44 9.21 14.40
N GLY A 61 -1.56 8.80 14.99
CA GLY A 61 -2.01 7.42 15.08
C GLY A 61 -3.44 7.24 14.61
N ARG A 62 -3.71 6.16 13.86
CA ARG A 62 -5.06 5.85 13.38
C ARG A 62 -5.25 4.36 13.11
N LEU A 63 -6.47 3.88 13.34
CA LEU A 63 -6.98 2.63 12.78
C LEU A 63 -7.86 2.87 11.54
N VAL A 64 -7.66 2.05 10.51
CA VAL A 64 -8.50 1.97 9.31
C VAL A 64 -9.00 0.54 9.14
N ASP A 65 -10.29 0.33 8.86
CA ASP A 65 -10.77 -1.00 8.47
C ASP A 65 -10.32 -1.29 7.03
N TYR A 66 -9.69 -2.45 6.80
CA TYR A 66 -9.28 -2.88 5.47
C TYR A 66 -10.45 -2.90 4.48
N SER A 67 -11.68 -3.21 4.95
CA SER A 67 -12.86 -3.25 4.09
C SER A 67 -13.21 -1.92 3.44
N ASN A 68 -12.72 -0.80 3.96
CA ASN A 68 -12.98 0.52 3.41
C ASN A 68 -12.07 0.82 2.21
N ILE A 69 -10.98 0.09 2.03
CA ILE A 69 -10.00 0.34 0.97
C ILE A 69 -10.46 -0.35 -0.31
N THR A 70 -10.73 0.44 -1.34
CA THR A 70 -11.13 -0.09 -2.65
C THR A 70 -9.95 -0.78 -3.35
N ARG A 71 -10.17 -2.02 -3.78
CA ARG A 71 -9.25 -2.70 -4.69
C ARG A 71 -9.38 -2.08 -6.09
N THR A 72 -8.27 -1.71 -6.69
CA THR A 72 -8.18 -1.15 -8.05
C THR A 72 -7.24 -1.98 -8.90
N ASN A 73 -7.19 -1.72 -10.21
CA ASN A 73 -6.18 -2.31 -11.08
C ASN A 73 -4.78 -1.79 -10.70
N ARG A 74 -3.73 -2.54 -11.04
CA ARG A 74 -2.33 -2.15 -10.89
C ARG A 74 -2.10 -0.80 -11.57
N LEU A 75 -1.44 0.11 -10.85
CA LEU A 75 -1.23 1.52 -11.24
C LEU A 75 -2.51 2.36 -11.38
N GLY A 76 -3.66 1.85 -10.92
CA GLY A 76 -4.94 2.55 -10.92
C GLY A 76 -5.04 3.64 -9.86
N ALA A 77 -6.28 4.07 -9.60
CA ALA A 77 -6.56 5.11 -8.62
C ALA A 77 -6.06 4.72 -7.21
N LYS A 78 -5.44 5.70 -6.55
CA LYS A 78 -4.97 5.59 -5.17
C LYS A 78 -6.05 6.09 -4.22
N CYS A 79 -6.02 5.58 -3.00
CA CYS A 79 -6.87 6.05 -1.91
C CYS A 79 -6.01 6.64 -0.79
N ALA A 80 -6.47 7.71 -0.15
CA ALA A 80 -5.77 8.28 1.00
C ALA A 80 -6.23 7.62 2.31
N LEU A 81 -5.30 6.98 3.04
CA LEU A 81 -5.59 6.45 4.38
C LEU A 81 -5.92 7.58 5.38
N TYR A 82 -5.28 8.73 5.16
CA TYR A 82 -5.52 10.00 5.83
C TYR A 82 -5.08 11.16 4.92
N ARG A 83 -5.48 12.38 5.27
CA ARG A 83 -4.92 13.61 4.68
C ARG A 83 -4.10 14.36 5.73
N SER A 84 -3.05 15.03 5.30
CA SER A 84 -2.20 15.85 6.17
C SER A 84 -2.56 17.32 6.07
N PHE A 85 -2.50 18.06 7.18
CA PHE A 85 -2.57 19.51 7.13
C PHE A 85 -1.24 20.09 6.66
N LYS A 86 -1.26 21.18 5.89
CA LYS A 86 0.00 21.85 5.49
C LYS A 86 0.77 22.40 6.68
N SER A 87 0.07 22.86 7.71
CA SER A 87 0.66 23.37 8.96
C SER A 87 1.23 22.26 9.85
N GLU A 88 0.83 21.02 9.61
CA GLU A 88 1.15 19.87 10.45
C GLU A 88 1.26 18.63 9.55
N PRO A 89 2.33 18.55 8.74
CA PRO A 89 2.52 17.46 7.80
C PRO A 89 2.69 16.15 8.57
N GLN A 90 2.07 15.09 8.06
CA GLN A 90 2.05 13.77 8.66
C GLN A 90 2.69 12.77 7.69
N GLU A 91 3.91 12.35 7.97
CA GLU A 91 4.67 11.38 7.18
C GLU A 91 4.44 9.96 7.71
N CYS A 92 3.86 9.08 6.92
CA CYS A 92 3.63 7.68 7.27
C CYS A 92 4.96 6.94 7.37
N LEU A 93 5.24 6.39 8.56
CA LEU A 93 6.40 5.56 8.79
C LEU A 93 6.12 4.12 8.40
N ASN A 94 5.15 3.51 9.08
CA ASN A 94 4.76 2.13 8.88
C ASN A 94 3.26 1.93 9.05
N VAL A 95 2.75 0.89 8.39
CA VAL A 95 1.38 0.39 8.57
C VAL A 95 1.41 -1.07 8.96
N TYR A 96 0.66 -1.43 10.01
CA TYR A 96 0.61 -2.81 10.51
C TYR A 96 -0.79 -3.40 10.41
N LYS A 97 -0.86 -4.71 10.18
CA LYS A 97 -2.11 -5.46 10.20
C LYS A 97 -2.42 -5.92 11.63
N PHE A 98 -3.64 -5.64 12.07
CA PHE A 98 -4.20 -6.17 13.31
C PHE A 98 -5.42 -7.03 13.00
N PRO A 99 -5.61 -8.18 13.68
CA PRO A 99 -6.86 -8.93 13.57
C PRO A 99 -8.06 -8.02 13.87
N LYS A 100 -9.15 -8.17 13.11
CA LYS A 100 -10.32 -7.27 13.21
C LYS A 100 -10.89 -7.14 14.62
N LYS A 101 -10.82 -8.21 15.40
CA LYS A 101 -11.31 -8.31 16.80
C LYS A 101 -10.18 -8.31 17.84
N ALA A 102 -8.97 -7.88 17.49
CA ALA A 102 -7.89 -7.80 18.47
C ALA A 102 -8.25 -6.82 19.59
N GLU A 103 -8.01 -7.22 20.84
CA GLU A 103 -8.25 -6.36 22.01
C GLU A 103 -7.15 -5.31 22.18
N LYS A 104 -5.92 -5.63 21.75
CA LYS A 104 -4.75 -4.76 21.85
C LYS A 104 -4.19 -4.51 20.46
N MET A 105 -4.10 -3.25 20.07
CA MET A 105 -3.56 -2.80 18.77
C MET A 105 -2.38 -1.88 19.03
N GLN A 106 -1.33 -2.48 19.58
CA GLN A 106 -0.18 -1.77 20.13
C GLN A 106 1.01 -1.83 19.17
N ILE A 107 1.72 -0.71 19.05
CA ILE A 107 2.92 -0.58 18.23
C ILE A 107 4.03 0.00 19.10
N ASN A 108 5.19 -0.66 19.11
CA ASN A 108 6.38 -0.13 19.78
C ASN A 108 7.00 0.95 18.91
N LEU A 109 7.36 2.06 19.53
CA LEU A 109 7.95 3.22 18.88
C LEU A 109 9.32 3.54 19.47
N VAL A 110 10.19 4.09 18.64
CA VAL A 110 11.44 4.74 19.05
C VAL A 110 11.35 6.19 18.63
N LEU A 111 11.44 7.11 19.59
CA LEU A 111 11.47 8.55 19.31
C LEU A 111 12.88 9.01 18.92
N ASP A 112 13.02 10.22 18.38
CA ASP A 112 14.33 10.78 17.99
C ASP A 112 15.32 10.90 19.15
N ASN A 113 14.82 11.18 20.35
CA ASN A 113 15.60 11.16 21.59
C ASN A 113 15.95 9.75 22.10
N LYS A 114 15.62 8.70 21.33
CA LYS A 114 15.84 7.28 21.63
C LYS A 114 15.00 6.72 22.78
N ILE A 115 14.00 7.46 23.26
CA ILE A 115 13.01 6.94 24.20
C ILE A 115 12.10 5.94 23.45
N ARG A 116 11.80 4.83 24.13
CA ARG A 116 10.80 3.86 23.65
C ARG A 116 9.44 4.18 24.24
N CYS A 117 8.43 4.16 23.38
CA CYS A 117 7.04 4.36 23.76
C CYS A 117 6.15 3.29 23.11
N ILE A 118 4.93 3.12 23.60
CA ILE A 118 3.94 2.20 23.03
C ILE A 118 2.75 3.03 22.58
N ALA A 119 2.47 3.04 21.28
CA ALA A 119 1.24 3.60 20.74
C ALA A 119 0.11 2.58 20.91
N LYS A 120 -0.96 2.98 21.61
CA LYS A 120 -2.17 2.17 21.78
C LYS A 120 -3.23 2.64 20.79
N LEU A 121 -3.29 2.02 19.62
CA LEU A 121 -4.20 2.47 18.58
C LEU A 121 -5.67 2.14 18.89
N GLU A 122 -5.94 1.18 19.76
CA GLU A 122 -7.29 0.86 20.25
C GLU A 122 -7.99 2.04 20.94
N GLU A 123 -7.23 2.99 21.46
CA GLU A 123 -7.74 4.20 22.13
C GLU A 123 -8.00 5.33 21.12
N THR A 124 -7.55 5.20 19.87
CA THR A 124 -7.74 6.20 18.83
C THR A 124 -9.16 6.15 18.25
N LYS A 125 -9.73 7.32 17.95
CA LYS A 125 -11.00 7.40 17.23
C LYS A 125 -10.83 6.81 15.83
N THR A 126 -11.76 5.94 15.42
CA THR A 126 -11.83 5.50 14.02
C THR A 126 -12.45 6.60 13.19
N TYR A 127 -11.84 6.90 12.06
CA TYR A 127 -12.28 7.94 11.15
C TYR A 127 -12.48 7.36 9.75
N PRO A 128 -13.33 7.98 8.92
CA PRO A 128 -13.40 7.63 7.50
C PRO A 128 -12.04 7.84 6.82
N LEU A 129 -11.85 7.15 5.71
CA LEU A 129 -10.73 7.39 4.81
C LEU A 129 -10.68 8.86 4.41
N GLU A 130 -9.48 9.32 4.09
CA GLU A 130 -9.20 10.71 3.71
C GLU A 130 -9.50 11.80 4.74
N ALA A 131 -10.09 11.45 5.90
CA ALA A 131 -10.18 12.39 7.01
C ALA A 131 -8.78 12.82 7.44
N TYR A 132 -8.67 14.08 7.84
CA TYR A 132 -7.38 14.63 8.22
C TYR A 132 -6.83 13.95 9.48
N LEU A 133 -5.52 13.72 9.49
CA LEU A 133 -4.77 13.27 10.66
C LEU A 133 -3.95 14.43 11.22
N LYS A 134 -3.97 14.55 12.54
CA LYS A 134 -3.11 15.41 13.34
C LYS A 134 -2.38 14.54 14.35
N HIS A 135 -1.40 15.11 15.02
CA HIS A 135 -0.89 14.61 16.28
C HIS A 135 -2.07 14.29 17.21
N ASN A 136 -2.11 13.05 17.68
CA ASN A 136 -3.14 12.56 18.59
C ASN A 136 -2.65 11.45 19.53
N LEU A 137 -1.38 11.08 19.45
CA LEU A 137 -0.76 10.13 20.36
C LEU A 137 0.01 10.93 21.40
N ASP A 138 -0.32 10.75 22.67
CA ASP A 138 0.33 11.43 23.78
C ASP A 138 1.45 10.54 24.34
N PHE A 139 2.70 10.99 24.20
CA PHE A 139 3.89 10.31 24.69
C PHE A 139 4.62 11.17 25.72
N ALA A 140 5.56 10.57 26.46
CA ALA A 140 6.36 11.28 27.45
C ALA A 140 7.30 12.36 26.84
N SER A 141 7.36 12.47 25.52
CA SER A 141 8.19 13.43 24.80
C SER A 141 7.49 13.86 23.51
N GLU A 142 7.67 15.14 23.17
CA GLU A 142 7.20 15.78 21.93
C GLU A 142 8.14 15.50 20.73
N ASP A 143 9.22 14.73 20.93
CA ASP A 143 10.14 14.38 19.85
C ASP A 143 9.44 13.49 18.81
N ASN A 144 9.77 13.66 17.55
CA ASN A 144 9.16 12.86 16.49
C ASN A 144 9.47 11.37 16.64
N VAL A 145 8.61 10.54 16.05
CA VAL A 145 8.79 9.11 15.96
C VAL A 145 9.85 8.81 14.91
N LYS A 146 10.97 8.22 15.32
CA LYS A 146 12.04 7.82 14.42
C LYS A 146 11.76 6.50 13.73
N ASP A 147 11.23 5.54 14.48
CA ASP A 147 10.95 4.18 13.98
C ASP A 147 9.77 3.55 14.73
N ALA A 148 9.13 2.58 14.09
CA ALA A 148 7.99 1.84 14.63
C ALA A 148 8.16 0.35 14.31
N PHE A 149 7.73 -0.53 15.22
CA PHE A 149 7.76 -1.97 15.03
C PHE A 149 6.72 -2.69 15.89
N ILE A 150 6.33 -3.88 15.44
CA ILE A 150 5.60 -4.85 16.26
C ILE A 150 6.58 -5.98 16.60
N GLU A 151 6.63 -6.35 17.88
CA GLU A 151 7.34 -7.55 18.30
C GLU A 151 6.48 -8.77 17.95
N TYR A 152 6.84 -9.43 16.85
CA TYR A 152 6.19 -10.64 16.40
C TYR A 152 7.25 -11.69 16.08
N VAL A 153 7.09 -12.89 16.65
CA VAL A 153 7.90 -14.05 16.33
C VAL A 153 7.03 -15.00 15.49
N PRO A 154 7.28 -15.12 14.17
CA PRO A 154 6.54 -16.06 13.35
C PRO A 154 6.85 -17.49 13.81
N ILE A 155 5.81 -18.27 14.08
CA ILE A 155 5.93 -19.71 14.33
C ILE A 155 5.56 -20.42 13.03
N ILE A 156 6.49 -21.18 12.48
CA ILE A 156 6.24 -21.98 11.27
C ILE A 156 5.72 -23.34 11.69
N ASP A 157 4.45 -23.60 11.43
CA ASP A 157 3.79 -24.88 11.71
C ASP A 157 2.78 -25.24 10.61
N ASN A 158 2.06 -26.35 10.80
CA ASN A 158 1.10 -26.86 9.82
C ASN A 158 -0.17 -26.01 9.68
N SER A 159 -0.35 -24.97 10.51
CA SER A 159 -1.46 -24.02 10.38
C SER A 159 -1.19 -22.90 9.37
N LEU A 160 0.06 -22.75 8.92
CA LEU A 160 0.42 -21.78 7.89
C LEU A 160 -0.16 -22.16 6.53
N ILE A 161 -0.92 -21.23 5.96
CA ILE A 161 -1.51 -21.36 4.63
C ILE A 161 -0.44 -21.04 3.59
N THR A 162 -0.17 -21.99 2.69
CA THR A 162 0.65 -21.75 1.50
C THR A 162 -0.27 -21.43 0.33
N VAL A 163 -0.10 -20.25 -0.26
CA VAL A 163 -0.87 -19.83 -1.44
C VAL A 163 0.04 -19.91 -2.66
N VAL A 164 -0.43 -20.61 -3.70
CA VAL A 164 0.24 -20.67 -5.00
C VAL A 164 -0.57 -19.83 -5.99
N SER A 165 -0.03 -18.68 -6.39
CA SER A 165 -0.68 -17.79 -7.35
C SER A 165 -0.80 -18.47 -8.71
N LYS A 166 -2.05 -18.71 -9.17
CA LYS A 166 -2.33 -19.21 -10.53
C LYS A 166 -2.24 -18.03 -11.51
N LYS A 167 -1.52 -18.23 -12.61
CA LYS A 167 -1.38 -17.23 -13.66
C LYS A 167 -2.75 -16.95 -14.28
N ILE A 168 -3.08 -15.67 -14.51
CA ILE A 168 -4.09 -15.34 -15.52
C ILE A 168 -3.44 -15.65 -16.86
N GLU A 169 -3.87 -16.72 -17.52
CA GLU A 169 -3.56 -16.93 -18.92
C GLU A 169 -4.14 -15.73 -19.67
N LYS A 170 -3.27 -14.90 -20.25
CA LYS A 170 -3.74 -13.94 -21.25
C LYS A 170 -4.35 -14.80 -22.35
N GLU A 171 -5.64 -14.65 -22.61
CA GLU A 171 -6.20 -15.07 -23.88
C GLU A 171 -5.26 -14.52 -24.95
N GLU A 172 -4.61 -15.42 -25.69
CA GLU A 172 -4.03 -15.04 -26.96
C GLU A 172 -5.18 -14.37 -27.69
N LYS A 173 -5.03 -13.08 -28.03
CA LYS A 173 -5.87 -12.51 -29.08
C LYS A 173 -5.76 -13.52 -30.22
N SER A 174 -6.86 -14.16 -30.56
CA SER A 174 -6.96 -14.89 -31.80
C SER A 174 -6.34 -13.98 -32.84
N LYS A 175 -5.36 -14.49 -33.59
CA LYS A 175 -5.02 -13.88 -34.85
C LYS A 175 -6.27 -14.00 -35.69
N ASP A 176 -7.20 -13.06 -35.54
CA ASP A 176 -8.18 -12.81 -36.56
C ASP A 176 -7.37 -12.46 -37.80
N SER A 177 -7.46 -13.38 -38.73
CA SER A 177 -6.98 -13.30 -40.09
C SER A 177 -7.74 -12.20 -40.81
N ASP A 178 -7.41 -10.94 -40.53
CA ASP A 178 -7.70 -9.84 -41.43
C ASP A 178 -6.35 -9.24 -41.83
N GLU A 179 -5.78 -9.80 -42.89
CA GLU A 179 -4.88 -9.07 -43.78
C GLU A 179 -5.60 -7.80 -44.22
N TYR A 180 -5.46 -6.73 -43.45
CA TYR A 180 -5.64 -5.40 -44.00
C TYR A 180 -4.49 -5.18 -44.98
N GLU A 181 -4.74 -5.45 -46.26
CA GLU A 181 -3.92 -4.90 -47.34
C GLU A 181 -3.84 -3.39 -47.14
N GLN A 182 -2.69 -2.94 -46.69
CA GLN A 182 -2.37 -1.54 -46.59
C GLN A 182 -2.17 -1.01 -48.02
N LEU A 183 -3.27 -0.63 -48.68
CA LEU A 183 -3.20 0.07 -49.95
C LEU A 183 -2.47 1.39 -49.73
N SER A 184 -1.26 1.49 -50.27
CA SER A 184 -0.45 2.70 -50.22
C SER A 184 -1.11 3.79 -51.05
N LEU A 185 -1.46 4.90 -50.40
CA LEU A 185 -2.11 6.07 -51.01
C LEU A 185 -1.26 6.77 -52.10
N PHE A 186 0.00 6.34 -52.28
CA PHE A 186 0.92 6.88 -53.28
C PHE A 186 0.90 6.13 -54.61
N SER A 187 0.07 5.09 -54.74
CA SER A 187 -0.01 4.27 -55.97
C SER A 187 -0.87 4.90 -57.08
N TYR A 188 -1.54 6.02 -56.80
CA TYR A 188 -2.51 6.68 -57.70
C TYR A 188 -2.09 8.07 -58.18
N ILE A 189 -0.82 8.46 -58.02
CA ILE A 189 -0.35 9.81 -58.38
C ILE A 189 0.56 9.84 -59.62
N ASP A 190 0.95 8.70 -60.20
CA ASP A 190 1.78 8.68 -61.40
C ASP A 190 1.09 7.97 -62.59
N GLU A 191 -0.05 8.49 -63.04
CA GLU A 191 -0.50 8.34 -64.44
C GLU A 191 -1.25 9.62 -64.86
N ASP A 192 -0.49 10.62 -65.33
CA ASP A 192 -0.83 11.55 -66.41
C ASP A 192 0.44 12.25 -66.94
#